data_AF-A0A1A8XUR6-F1
#
_entry.id   AF-A0A1A8XUR6-F1
#
_cell.length_a   1.000
_cell.length_b   1.000
_cell.length_c   1.000
_cell.angle_alpha   90.00
_cell.angle_beta   90.00
_cell.angle_gamma   90.00
#
_symmetry.space_group_name_H-M   'P 1'
#
loop_
_entity.id
_entity.type
_entity.pdbx_description
1 polymer ?
#
loop_
_entity_poly.entity_id
_entity_poly.type
_entity_poly.pdbx_seq_one_letter_code
_entity_poly.pdbx_strand_id
1 'polypeptide(L)' 'MLIKKGADLPLLLIFAGVIGGMLGFGLIGLFIGPVALAVTYTLFEAWIDDDLTSAPAERQVN' A
#
# COMPACT_ATOMS: atom_id res chain seq x y z
N MET A 1 -25.51 -9.98 1.71
CA MET A 1 -24.37 -9.55 2.57
C MET A 1 -23.13 -9.54 1.69
N LEU A 2 -22.85 -8.44 0.97
CA LEU A 2 -21.82 -8.45 -0.09
C LEU A 2 -20.97 -7.17 -0.21
N ILE A 3 -21.07 -6.22 0.71
CA ILE A 3 -20.47 -4.88 0.48
C ILE A 3 -19.19 -4.61 1.28
N LYS A 4 -18.73 -5.55 2.11
CA LYS A 4 -17.84 -5.22 3.24
C LYS A 4 -16.40 -5.72 3.14
N LYS A 5 -15.92 -6.13 1.96
CA LYS A 5 -14.56 -6.72 1.85
C LYS A 5 -13.54 -5.90 1.05
N GLY A 6 -13.99 -4.95 0.23
CA GLY A 6 -13.10 -4.08 -0.56
C GLY A 6 -13.08 -2.61 -0.14
N ALA A 7 -14.12 -2.12 0.54
CA ALA A 7 -14.28 -0.69 0.85
C ALA A 7 -13.61 -0.26 2.18
N ASP A 8 -13.45 -1.17 3.14
CA ASP A 8 -12.92 -0.81 4.47
C ASP A 8 -11.41 -0.51 4.43
N LEU A 9 -10.63 -1.21 3.60
CA LEU A 9 -9.18 -1.02 3.54
C LEU A 9 -8.73 0.30 2.89
N PRO A 10 -9.24 0.73 1.71
CA PRO A 10 -8.81 1.99 1.09
C PRO A 10 -9.27 3.21 1.89
N LEU A 11 -10.48 3.18 2.48
CA LEU A 11 -10.95 4.27 3.31
C LEU A 11 -10.15 4.37 4.62
N LEU A 12 -9.88 3.24 5.26
CA LEU A 12 -9.06 3.19 6.48
C LEU A 12 -7.61 3.63 6.20
N LEU A 13 -7.03 3.27 5.06
CA LEU A 13 -5.68 3.69 4.65
C LEU A 13 -5.62 5.22 4.47
N ILE A 14 -6.63 5.81 3.84
CA ILE A 14 -6.72 7.28 3.70
C ILE A 14 -6.86 7.93 5.08
N PHE A 15 -7.77 7.43 5.93
CA PHE A 15 -7.93 7.98 7.28
C PHE A 15 -6.65 7.85 8.12
N ALA A 16 -5.97 6.70 8.06
CA ALA A 16 -4.70 6.49 8.74
C ALA A 16 -3.63 7.48 8.24
N GLY A 17 -3.59 7.72 6.92
CA GLY A 17 -2.67 8.68 6.30
C GLY A 17 -2.96 10.11 6.73
N VAL A 18 -4.22 10.53 6.69
CA VAL A 18 -4.63 11.86 7.12
C VAL A 18 -4.35 12.06 8.61
N ILE A 19 -4.73 11.12 9.47
CA ILE A 19 -4.54 11.24 10.92
C ILE A 19 -3.05 11.28 11.27
N GLY A 20 -2.25 10.34 10.74
CA GLY A 20 -0.81 10.32 10.95
C GLY A 20 -0.12 11.55 10.38
N GLY A 21 -0.53 11.99 9.19
CA GLY A 21 -0.03 13.20 8.55
C GLY A 21 -0.33 14.46 9.37
N MET A 22 -1.56 14.59 9.88
CA MET A 22 -1.93 15.72 10.74
C MET A 22 -1.16 15.74 12.06
N LEU A 23 -0.95 14.58 12.69
CA LEU A 23 -0.21 14.49 13.94
C LEU A 23 1.29 14.80 13.76
N GLY A 24 1.88 14.47 12.61
CA GLY A 24 3.30 14.73 12.33
C GLY A 24 3.61 16.09 11.70
N PHE A 25 2.81 16.52 10.73
CA PHE A 25 3.08 17.68 9.86
C PHE A 25 1.99 18.76 9.91
N GLY A 26 1.00 18.64 10.80
CA GLY A 26 -0.12 19.57 10.89
C GLY A 26 -0.99 19.57 9.63
N LEU A 27 -1.52 20.73 9.24
CA LEU A 27 -2.44 20.84 8.09
C LEU A 27 -1.85 20.35 6.77
N ILE A 28 -0.54 20.52 6.57
CA ILE A 28 0.15 20.05 5.35
C ILE A 28 0.07 18.53 5.23
N GLY A 29 0.05 17.84 6.37
CA GLY A 29 -0.09 16.40 6.46
C GLY A 29 -1.40 15.83 5.91
N LEU A 30 -2.44 16.65 5.70
CA LEU A 30 -3.67 16.23 5.05
C LEU A 30 -3.44 15.77 3.60
N PHE A 31 -2.45 16.37 2.92
CA PHE A 31 -2.06 16.00 1.56
C PHE A 31 -0.90 15.00 1.56
N ILE A 32 0.12 15.25 2.39
CA ILE A 32 1.33 14.42 2.41
C ILE A 32 1.05 13.02 2.97
N GLY A 33 0.23 12.91 4.02
CA GLY A 33 -0.03 11.66 4.72
C GLY A 33 -0.61 10.56 3.81
N PRO A 34 -1.76 10.81 3.13
CA PRO A 34 -2.34 9.84 2.20
C PRO A 34 -1.43 9.50 1.02
N VAL A 35 -0.73 10.49 0.45
CA VAL A 35 0.17 10.28 -0.70
C VAL A 35 1.35 9.39 -0.28
N ALA A 36 1.99 9.68 0.84
CA ALA A 36 3.10 8.87 1.36
C ALA A 36 2.67 7.44 1.67
N LEU A 37 1.49 7.25 2.29
CA LEU A 37 0.94 5.91 2.53
C LEU A 37 0.66 5.15 1.23
N ALA A 38 0.08 5.81 0.22
CA ALA A 38 -0.20 5.18 -1.06
C ALA A 38 1.09 4.69 -1.75
N VAL A 39 2.12 5.54 -1.81
CA VAL A 39 3.43 5.16 -2.36
C VAL A 39 4.05 4.00 -1.58
N THR A 40 4.01 4.08 -0.24
CA THR A 40 4.55 3.01 0.62
C THR A 40 3.81 1.70 0.43
N TYR A 41 2.48 1.74 0.32
CA TYR A 41 1.65 0.57 0.07
C TYR A 41 1.97 -0.07 -1.28
N THR A 42 2.08 0.73 -2.35
CA THR A 42 2.47 0.23 -3.67
C THR A 42 3.87 -0.36 -3.68
N LEU A 43 4.85 0.27 -3.00
CA LEU A 43 6.20 -0.29 -2.89
C LEU A 43 6.22 -1.59 -2.08
N PHE A 44 5.44 -1.65 -1.01
CA PHE A 44 5.31 -2.85 -0.18
C PHE A 44 4.66 -4.01 -0.95
N GLU A 45 3.62 -3.72 -1.75
CA GLU A 45 2.97 -4.68 -2.64
C GLU A 45 3.94 -5.19 -3.72
N ALA A 46 4.67 -4.29 -4.36
CA ALA A 46 5.69 -4.65 -5.35
C ALA A 46 6.80 -5.52 -4.74
N TRP A 47 7.23 -5.24 -3.51
CA TRP A 47 8.22 -6.04 -2.80
C TRP A 47 7.73 -7.47 -2.51
N ILE A 48 6.47 -7.63 -2.09
CA ILE A 48 5.87 -8.94 -1.84
C ILE A 48 5.71 -9.74 -3.15
N ASP A 49 5.38 -9.09 -4.26
CA ASP A 49 5.12 -9.75 -5.54
C ASP A 49 6.41 -10.23 -6.25
N ASP A 50 7.52 -9.51 -6.07
CA ASP A 50 8.82 -9.85 -6.68
C ASP A 50 9.41 -11.17 -6.11
N ASP A 51 9.13 -11.47 -4.83
CA ASP A 51 9.51 -12.73 -4.18
C ASP A 51 8.79 -13.97 -4.77
N LEU A 52 7.61 -13.78 -5.37
CA LEU A 52 6.82 -14.88 -5.95
C LEU A 52 7.23 -15.19 -7.41
N THR A 53 7.87 -14.24 -8.09
CA THR A 53 8.18 -14.32 -9.54
C THR A 53 9.64 -14.71 -9.83
N SER A 54 10.50 -14.73 -8.81
CA SER A 54 11.93 -15.08 -8.91
C SER A 54 12.22 -16.60 -8.87
N ALA A 55 11.25 -17.45 -9.24
CA ALA A 55 11.52 -18.85 -9.52
C ALA A 55 12.26 -18.97 -10.87
N PRO A 56 13.52 -19.45 -10.91
CA PRO A 56 14.27 -19.52 -12.14
C PRO A 56 13.66 -20.60 -13.05
N ALA A 57 12.99 -20.16 -14.11
CA ALA A 57 12.60 -20.97 -15.26
C ALA A 57 13.83 -21.38 -16.11
N GLU A 58 14.92 -21.82 -15.46
CA GLU A 58 16.18 -22.17 -16.14
C GLU A 58 16.47 -23.69 -16.15
N ARG A 59 15.62 -24.54 -15.54
CA ARG A 59 15.84 -26.01 -15.48
C ARG A 59 14.90 -26.84 -16.37
N GLN A 60 14.48 -26.34 -17.54
CA GLN A 60 13.67 -27.14 -18.47
C GLN A 60 14.24 -27.29 -19.89
N VAL A 61 15.52 -26.94 -20.11
CA VAL A 61 16.22 -27.20 -21.39
C VAL A 61 17.68 -27.60 -21.17
N ASN A 62 17.91 -28.78 -20.59
CA ASN A 62 19.04 -29.68 -20.92
C ASN A 62 18.78 -31.07 -20.34
#